data_AF-X0SWZ2-F1
#
_entry.id   AF-X0SWZ2-F1
#
_cell.length_a   1.000
_cell.length_b   1.000
_cell.length_c   1.000
_cell.angle_alpha   90.00
_cell.angle_beta   90.00
_cell.angle_gamma   90.00
#
_symmetry.space_group_name_H-M   'P 1'
#
loop_
_entity.id
_entity.type
_entity.pdbx_description
1 polymer ?
#
loop_
_entity_poly.entity_id
_entity_poly.type
_entity_poly.pdbx_seq_one_letter_code
_entity_poly.pdbx_strand_id
1 'polypeptide(L)'
;LDLTDGKMAVFCGSDNLALESFFMGATGFICVAANIFPKHMSKLYEYANYERNYDKAKALYSTVLPLCNFLESSGKFTQTAKYGLEYFGRKAGPPRKPFLPLSEEHKRQAEEIFKRIQSVQS
;
A
#
# COMPACT_ATOMS: atom_id res chain seq x y z
N LEU A 1 -14.39 -14.28 -13.89
CA LEU A 1 -14.67 -15.44 -13.02
C LEU A 1 -15.30 -16.59 -13.79
N ASP A 2 -15.94 -16.30 -14.92
CA ASP A 2 -16.63 -17.26 -15.80
C ASP A 2 -15.73 -18.41 -16.27
N LEU A 3 -14.46 -18.15 -16.58
CA LEU A 3 -13.48 -19.19 -16.93
C LEU A 3 -13.13 -20.14 -15.77
N THR A 4 -13.58 -19.85 -14.56
CA THR A 4 -13.27 -20.61 -13.34
C THR A 4 -14.54 -21.11 -12.63
N ASP A 5 -15.72 -20.94 -13.24
CA ASP A 5 -17.02 -21.21 -12.61
C ASP A 5 -17.17 -20.57 -11.21
N GLY A 6 -16.57 -19.39 -11.01
CA GLY A 6 -16.57 -18.69 -9.72
C GLY A 6 -15.74 -19.36 -8.60
N LYS A 7 -14.91 -20.36 -8.89
CA LYS A 7 -14.12 -21.10 -7.88
C LYS A 7 -12.79 -20.45 -7.50
N MET A 8 -12.43 -19.33 -8.12
CA MET A 8 -11.18 -18.61 -7.85
C MET A 8 -11.43 -17.33 -7.07
N ALA A 9 -10.69 -17.13 -5.98
CA ALA A 9 -10.61 -15.84 -5.31
C ALA A 9 -9.58 -14.95 -6.02
N VAL A 10 -9.98 -13.74 -6.42
CA VAL A 10 -9.11 -12.77 -7.08
C VAL A 10 -8.67 -11.73 -6.08
N PHE A 11 -7.36 -11.48 -6.01
CA PHE A 11 -6.76 -10.48 -5.14
C PHE A 11 -6.13 -9.38 -5.99
N CYS A 12 -6.23 -8.14 -5.54
CA CYS A 12 -5.45 -7.05 -6.08
C CYS A 12 -3.97 -7.27 -5.72
N GLY A 13 -3.08 -7.09 -6.69
CA GLY A 13 -1.63 -7.17 -6.50
C GLY A 13 -0.91 -5.84 -6.73
N SER A 14 -1.64 -4.73 -6.84
CA SER A 14 -1.07 -3.41 -7.11
C SER A 14 -1.66 -2.38 -6.16
N ASP A 15 -0.80 -1.75 -5.37
CA ASP A 15 -1.23 -0.91 -4.25
C ASP A 15 -2.01 0.33 -4.70
N ASN A 16 -1.71 0.84 -5.89
CA ASN A 16 -2.32 2.02 -6.48
C ASN A 16 -3.51 1.72 -7.40
N LEU A 17 -3.99 0.48 -7.43
CA LEU A 17 -5.25 0.07 -8.09
C LEU A 17 -6.20 -0.65 -7.13
N ALA A 18 -5.95 -0.58 -5.81
CA ALA A 18 -6.65 -1.37 -4.82
C ALA A 18 -8.16 -1.05 -4.78
N LEU A 19 -8.53 0.23 -4.76
CA LEU A 19 -9.93 0.66 -4.67
C LEU A 19 -10.72 0.26 -5.92
N GLU A 20 -10.16 0.50 -7.09
CA GLU A 20 -10.72 0.12 -8.38
C GLU A 20 -10.88 -1.40 -8.47
N SER A 21 -9.89 -2.16 -7.97
CA SER A 21 -9.95 -3.61 -7.94
C SER A 21 -11.08 -4.12 -7.05
N PHE A 22 -11.29 -3.54 -5.86
CA PHE A 22 -12.43 -3.89 -5.01
C PHE A 22 -13.76 -3.57 -5.68
N PHE A 23 -13.86 -2.43 -6.36
CA PHE A 23 -15.05 -2.07 -7.13
C PHE A 23 -15.35 -3.10 -8.24
N MET A 24 -14.31 -3.67 -8.87
CA MET A 24 -14.43 -4.72 -9.87
C MET A 24 -14.61 -6.14 -9.30
N GLY A 25 -14.71 -6.28 -7.97
CA GLY A 25 -14.99 -7.56 -7.31
C GLY A 25 -13.77 -8.35 -6.85
N ALA A 26 -12.58 -7.72 -6.76
CA ALA A 26 -11.47 -8.33 -6.04
C ALA A 26 -11.87 -8.59 -4.58
N THR A 27 -11.52 -9.77 -4.08
CA THR A 27 -11.92 -10.26 -2.74
C THR A 27 -10.92 -9.91 -1.65
N GLY A 28 -9.74 -9.44 -2.05
CA GLY A 28 -8.63 -9.15 -1.16
C GLY A 28 -7.53 -8.39 -1.87
N PHE A 29 -6.47 -8.11 -1.14
CA PHE A 29 -5.39 -7.24 -1.59
C PHE A 29 -4.07 -7.68 -0.95
N ILE A 30 -3.09 -7.97 -1.79
CA ILE A 30 -1.71 -8.24 -1.38
C ILE A 30 -0.98 -6.91 -1.39
N CYS A 31 -0.79 -6.35 -0.19
CA CYS A 31 -0.43 -4.94 -0.03
C CYS A 31 0.95 -4.73 0.58
N VAL A 32 1.80 -3.94 -0.08
CA VAL A 32 3.11 -3.59 0.47
C VAL A 32 3.09 -2.36 1.36
N ALA A 33 2.28 -1.36 1.02
CA ALA A 33 2.04 -0.19 1.88
C ALA A 33 1.54 -0.58 3.28
N ALA A 34 0.89 -1.75 3.44
CA ALA A 34 0.46 -2.28 4.73
C ALA A 34 1.62 -2.63 5.67
N ASN A 35 2.85 -2.87 5.16
CA ASN A 35 4.03 -2.99 6.01
C ASN A 35 4.37 -1.67 6.71
N ILE A 36 4.09 -0.55 6.04
CA ILE A 36 4.41 0.81 6.50
C ILE A 36 3.24 1.37 7.32
N PHE A 37 2.02 1.33 6.79
CA PHE A 37 0.80 1.85 7.40
C PHE A 37 -0.30 0.78 7.54
N PRO A 38 -0.08 -0.27 8.37
CA PRO A 38 -1.01 -1.41 8.45
C PRO A 38 -2.44 -1.02 8.81
N LYS A 39 -2.62 -0.06 9.74
CA LYS A 39 -3.95 0.41 10.17
C LYS A 39 -4.73 1.07 9.05
N HIS A 40 -4.09 1.93 8.26
CA HIS A 40 -4.73 2.63 7.15
C HIS A 40 -5.11 1.64 6.04
N MET A 41 -4.21 0.72 5.69
CA MET A 41 -4.50 -0.25 4.63
C MET A 41 -5.56 -1.28 5.06
N SER A 42 -5.61 -1.69 6.33
CA SER A 42 -6.71 -2.52 6.86
C SER A 42 -8.06 -1.80 6.80
N LYS A 43 -8.12 -0.54 7.26
CA LYS A 43 -9.34 0.27 7.18
C LYS A 43 -9.80 0.49 5.73
N LEU A 44 -8.88 0.65 4.79
CA LEU A 44 -9.22 0.73 3.37
C LEU A 44 -9.92 -0.54 2.90
N TYR A 45 -9.40 -1.72 3.26
CA TYR A 45 -10.04 -2.99 2.96
C TYR A 45 -11.42 -3.11 3.61
N GLU A 46 -11.53 -2.75 4.90
CA GLU A 46 -12.80 -2.75 5.63
C GLU A 46 -13.84 -1.85 4.94
N TYR A 47 -13.51 -0.61 4.61
CA TYR A 47 -14.42 0.30 3.93
C TYR A 47 -14.78 -0.16 2.51
N ALA A 48 -13.80 -0.56 1.70
CA ALA A 48 -14.04 -0.87 0.29
C ALA A 48 -14.70 -2.24 0.08
N ASN A 49 -14.22 -3.28 0.77
CA ASN A 49 -14.60 -4.65 0.49
C ASN A 49 -15.65 -5.20 1.47
N TYR A 50 -15.54 -4.87 2.77
CA TYR A 50 -16.44 -5.40 3.79
C TYR A 50 -17.70 -4.54 3.95
N GLU A 51 -17.55 -3.25 4.24
CA GLU A 51 -18.66 -2.30 4.41
C GLU A 51 -19.27 -1.83 3.08
N ARG A 52 -18.51 -1.93 1.99
CA ARG A 52 -18.85 -1.34 0.67
C ARG A 52 -19.16 0.16 0.75
N ASN A 53 -18.51 0.86 1.69
CA ASN A 53 -18.59 2.31 1.84
C ASN A 53 -17.51 3.00 0.99
N TYR A 54 -17.79 3.19 -0.29
CA TYR A 54 -16.84 3.74 -1.25
C TYR A 54 -16.48 5.21 -1.00
N ASP A 55 -17.33 5.99 -0.32
CA ASP A 55 -17.01 7.37 0.02
C ASP A 55 -15.90 7.44 1.08
N LYS A 56 -16.02 6.67 2.17
CA LYS A 56 -14.97 6.53 3.17
C LYS A 56 -13.70 5.90 2.58
N ALA A 57 -13.88 4.86 1.76
CA ALA A 57 -12.76 4.20 1.10
C ALA A 57 -11.99 5.17 0.18
N LYS A 58 -12.69 5.96 -0.64
CA LYS A 58 -12.09 6.97 -1.52
C LYS A 58 -11.38 8.07 -0.75
N ALA A 59 -11.96 8.55 0.34
CA ALA A 59 -11.33 9.56 1.20
C ALA A 59 -10.00 9.03 1.78
N LEU A 60 -10.02 7.84 2.39
CA LEU A 60 -8.83 7.22 2.95
C LEU A 60 -7.81 6.84 1.87
N TYR A 61 -8.28 6.30 0.73
CA TYR A 61 -7.43 5.92 -0.38
C TYR A 61 -6.68 7.13 -0.94
N SER A 62 -7.34 8.28 -1.07
CA SER A 62 -6.71 9.53 -1.53
C SER A 62 -5.56 9.97 -0.61
N THR A 63 -5.66 9.71 0.69
CA THR A 63 -4.59 9.98 1.67
C THR A 63 -3.37 9.08 1.45
N VAL A 64 -3.59 7.78 1.20
CA VAL A 64 -2.48 6.80 1.06
C VAL A 64 -2.00 6.62 -0.38
N LEU A 65 -2.76 7.05 -1.38
CA LEU A 65 -2.44 6.90 -2.80
C LEU A 65 -1.07 7.46 -3.20
N PRO A 66 -0.57 8.60 -2.66
CA PRO A 66 0.79 9.05 -2.92
C PRO A 66 1.85 8.00 -2.53
N LEU A 67 1.66 7.29 -1.42
CA LEU A 67 2.55 6.20 -1.02
C LEU A 67 2.44 5.02 -1.98
N CYS A 68 1.22 4.60 -2.33
CA CYS A 68 0.99 3.51 -3.27
C CYS A 68 1.67 3.80 -4.61
N ASN A 69 1.47 5.00 -5.17
CA ASN A 69 2.13 5.42 -6.41
C ASN A 69 3.65 5.47 -6.27
N PHE A 70 4.17 5.97 -5.15
CA PHE A 70 5.62 6.02 -4.93
C PHE A 70 6.25 4.63 -4.88
N LEU A 71 5.58 3.67 -4.23
CA LEU A 71 6.01 2.27 -4.21
C LEU A 71 6.07 1.70 -5.63
N GLU A 72 4.98 1.81 -6.38
CA GLU A 72 4.80 1.17 -7.69
C GLU A 72 5.64 1.81 -8.81
N SER A 73 5.88 3.12 -8.75
CA SER A 73 6.56 3.87 -9.84
C SER A 73 8.05 4.13 -9.60
N SER A 74 8.54 4.10 -8.35
CA SER A 74 9.95 4.44 -8.06
C SER A 74 10.96 3.38 -8.54
N GLY A 75 10.51 2.15 -8.83
CA GLY A 75 11.42 1.02 -9.03
C GLY A 75 12.20 0.63 -7.77
N LYS A 76 11.80 1.14 -6.59
CA LYS A 76 12.44 0.89 -5.28
C LYS A 76 11.49 0.24 -4.28
N PHE A 77 10.50 -0.51 -4.76
CA PHE A 77 9.41 -1.11 -4.00
C PHE A 77 9.84 -1.79 -2.69
N THR A 78 10.71 -2.81 -2.76
CA THR A 78 11.21 -3.55 -1.59
C THR A 78 12.07 -2.68 -0.68
N GLN A 79 12.89 -1.80 -1.24
CA GLN A 79 13.78 -0.93 -0.47
C GLN A 79 12.99 0.10 0.34
N THR A 80 11.95 0.69 -0.25
CA THR A 80 11.03 1.62 0.40
C THR A 80 10.23 0.93 1.50
N ALA A 81 9.71 -0.28 1.26
CA ALA A 81 9.00 -1.05 2.30
C ALA A 81 9.89 -1.32 3.52
N LYS A 82 11.12 -1.79 3.30
CA LYS A 82 12.10 -2.03 4.38
C LYS A 82 12.48 -0.74 5.10
N TYR A 83 12.71 0.34 4.36
CA TYR A 83 13.04 1.63 4.96
C TYR A 83 11.86 2.20 5.77
N GLY A 84 10.63 2.06 5.30
CA GLY A 84 9.43 2.47 6.04
C GLY A 84 9.30 1.72 7.38
N LEU A 85 9.57 0.42 7.40
CA LEU A 85 9.63 -0.34 8.66
C LEU A 85 10.67 0.25 9.63
N GLU A 86 11.90 0.49 9.17
CA GLU A 86 12.98 1.07 10.01
C GLU A 86 12.62 2.49 10.48
N TYR A 87 12.02 3.32 9.62
CA TYR A 87 11.55 4.66 9.94
C TYR A 87 10.55 4.64 11.10
N PHE A 88 9.68 3.64 11.14
CA PHE A 88 8.72 3.41 12.23
C PHE A 88 9.27 2.54 13.37
N GLY A 89 10.60 2.42 13.49
CA GLY A 89 11.27 1.74 14.60
C GLY A 89 11.21 0.21 14.53
N ARG A 90 10.89 -0.38 13.37
CA ARG A 90 10.82 -1.83 13.15
C ARG A 90 12.01 -2.29 12.34
N LYS A 91 12.86 -3.13 12.95
CA LYS A 91 14.06 -3.65 12.30
C LYS A 91 13.72 -4.49 11.06
N ALA A 92 14.20 -4.08 9.89
CA ALA A 92 14.05 -4.78 8.61
C ALA A 92 15.39 -4.99 7.88
N GLY A 93 16.44 -4.27 8.28
CA GLY A 93 17.77 -4.29 7.70
C GLY A 93 17.82 -3.82 6.24
N PRO A 94 19.02 -3.66 5.67
CA PRO A 94 19.16 -3.30 4.27
C PRO A 94 18.58 -4.39 3.34
N PRO A 95 18.22 -4.05 2.10
CA PRO A 95 17.91 -5.05 1.09
C PRO A 95 19.14 -5.90 0.76
N ARG A 96 18.93 -7.17 0.40
CA ARG A 96 20.02 -8.04 -0.06
C ARG A 96 20.36 -7.70 -1.52
N LYS A 97 21.63 -7.85 -1.90
CA LYS A 97 22.06 -7.79 -3.32
C LYS A 97 21.19 -8.73 -4.19
N PRO A 98 20.85 -8.35 -5.43
CA PRO A 98 21.43 -7.24 -6.21
C PRO A 98 20.84 -5.85 -5.91
N PHE A 99 19.84 -5.75 -5.04
CA PHE A 99 19.27 -4.45 -4.69
C PHE A 99 20.25 -3.60 -3.86
N LEU A 100 20.40 -2.34 -4.26
CA LEU A 100 21.14 -1.32 -3.51
C LEU A 100 20.22 -0.63 -2.49
N PRO A 101 20.76 -0.07 -1.39
CA PRO A 101 20.01 0.79 -0.48
C PRO A 101 19.38 1.98 -1.19
N LEU A 102 18.36 2.59 -0.57
CA LEU A 102 17.81 3.87 -1.03
C LEU A 102 18.87 4.97 -0.95
N SER A 103 18.83 5.89 -1.92
CA SER A 103 19.56 7.16 -1.81
C SER A 103 18.91 8.06 -0.75
N GLU A 104 19.67 9.02 -0.22
CA GLU A 104 19.13 9.98 0.75
C GLU A 104 17.96 10.79 0.18
N GLU A 105 17.99 11.12 -1.12
CA GLU A 105 16.87 11.80 -1.77
C GLU A 105 15.59 10.93 -1.81
N HIS A 106 15.71 9.63 -2.11
CA HIS A 106 14.55 8.72 -2.06
C HIS A 106 13.99 8.57 -0.65
N LYS A 107 14.88 8.50 0.36
CA LYS A 107 14.46 8.46 1.76
C LYS A 107 13.68 9.72 2.12
N ARG A 108 14.21 10.90 1.80
CA ARG A 108 13.58 12.20 2.06
C ARG A 108 12.17 12.27 1.45
N GLN A 109 12.02 11.86 0.19
CA GLN A 109 10.72 11.81 -0.49
C GLN A 109 9.73 10.86 0.21
N ALA A 110 10.20 9.67 0.60
CA ALA A 110 9.37 8.72 1.34
C ALA A 110 8.92 9.29 2.69
N GLU A 111 9.83 9.92 3.45
CA GLU A 111 9.52 10.54 4.73
C GLU A 111 8.47 11.67 4.62
N GLU A 112 8.52 12.49 3.57
CA GLU A 112 7.52 13.53 3.33
C GLU A 112 6.11 12.93 3.16
N ILE A 113 6.02 11.84 2.38
CA ILE A 113 4.77 11.09 2.21
C ILE A 113 4.32 10.49 3.54
N PHE A 114 5.24 9.88 4.30
CA PHE A 114 4.92 9.27 5.59
C PHE A 114 4.35 10.28 6.58
N LYS A 115 5.00 11.45 6.72
CA LYS A 115 4.55 12.55 7.59
C LYS A 115 3.14 13.03 7.20
N ARG A 116 2.86 13.13 5.90
CA ARG A 116 1.54 13.52 5.39
C ARG A 116 0.45 12.50 5.70
N ILE A 117 0.76 11.20 5.66
CA ILE A 117 -0.20 10.16 6.03
C ILE A 117 -0.43 10.18 7.56
N GLN A 118 0.61 10.37 8.35
CA GLN A 118 0.49 10.43 9.82
C GLN A 118 -0.33 11.62 10.34
N SER A 119 -0.36 12.75 9.62
CA SER A 119 -1.15 13.92 10.04
C SER A 119 -2.66 13.73 9.87
N VAL A 120 -3.08 12.71 9.13
CA VAL A 120 -4.49 12.33 8.97
C VAL A 120 -4.76 11.17 9.93
N GLN A 121 -5.52 11.42 11.00
CA GLN A 121 -5.92 10.34 11.93
C GLN A 121 -6.77 9.30 11.17
N SER A 122 -6.44 8.02 11.35
CA SER A 122 -7.14 6.88 10.76
C SER A 122 -8.51 6.65 11.39
#